data_AF-A0A239QXJ6-F1
#
_entry.id   AF-A0A239QXJ6-F1
#
_cell.length_a   1.000
_cell.length_b   1.000
_cell.length_c   1.000
_cell.angle_alpha   90.00
_cell.angle_beta   90.00
_cell.angle_gamma   90.00
#
_symmetry.space_group_name_H-M   'P 1'
#
loop_
_entity.id
_entity.type
_entity.pdbx_description
1 polymer ?
#
loop_
_entity_poly.entity_id
_entity_poly.type
_entity_poly.pdbx_seq_one_letter_code
_entity_poly.pdbx_strand_id
1 'polypeptide(L)'
;MAKSSEKPFKSIFRQVPKWQDLWFYQKSEVLYQMTYVFCERFLPQYGDRTVDQMVQAARSGKQNIVEGSEDGKTSTEMELKLLNVARSSIGELRQDYEDYLKSRQLKQWTPDDERFQPMQDFTKSHNQLSDYEPYFQQWSAEEMANVGLTLCFQVDTMMNKYMESLEKTFVTQGGIKERMHAARTGYRQQQDKRLAELEQTVPALQQQLTQAQAEVAEWKAKYEDLKQRALKAYQEQKEEIEKLKRTR
;
A
#
# COMPACT_ATOMS: atom_id res chain seq x y z
N MET A 1 9.94 2.08 -33.92
CA MET A 1 10.30 1.78 -32.51
C MET A 1 9.02 1.43 -31.77
N ALA A 2 8.73 0.13 -31.60
CA ALA A 2 7.56 -0.30 -30.84
C ALA A 2 7.86 -0.09 -29.34
N LYS A 3 7.11 0.82 -28.70
CA LYS A 3 7.15 1.00 -27.25
C LYS A 3 6.74 -0.31 -26.60
N SER A 4 7.67 -0.94 -25.88
CA SER A 4 7.38 -2.05 -24.98
C SER A 4 6.28 -1.62 -24.01
N SER A 5 5.08 -2.15 -24.16
CA SER A 5 4.01 -2.01 -23.17
C SER A 5 4.34 -2.94 -22.00
N GLU A 6 5.33 -2.59 -21.19
CA GLU A 6 5.57 -3.25 -19.92
C GLU A 6 4.32 -3.07 -19.06
N LYS A 7 3.67 -4.17 -18.72
CA LYS A 7 2.58 -4.17 -17.74
C LYS A 7 3.15 -3.59 -16.44
N PRO A 8 2.42 -2.67 -15.75
CA PRO A 8 2.91 -2.08 -14.52
C PRO A 8 3.23 -3.18 -13.49
N PHE A 9 4.42 -3.10 -12.90
CA PHE A 9 4.87 -4.02 -11.87
C PHE A 9 3.89 -3.99 -10.69
N LYS A 10 3.20 -5.11 -10.43
CA LYS A 10 2.30 -5.23 -9.28
C LYS A 10 3.16 -5.29 -8.03
N SER A 11 3.05 -4.29 -7.16
CA SER A 11 3.79 -4.24 -5.90
C SER A 11 3.54 -5.50 -5.06
N ILE A 12 4.63 -6.06 -4.52
CA ILE A 12 4.59 -7.20 -3.58
C ILE A 12 4.30 -6.75 -2.13
N PHE A 13 4.48 -5.46 -1.86
CA PHE A 13 4.26 -4.87 -0.54
C PHE A 13 2.77 -4.72 -0.29
N ARG A 14 2.39 -4.89 0.98
CA ARG A 14 1.01 -4.64 1.41
C ARG A 14 0.73 -3.14 1.26
N GLN A 15 -0.49 -2.81 0.83
CA GLN A 15 -0.98 -1.44 0.93
C GLN A 15 -1.31 -1.17 2.38
N VAL A 16 -0.46 -0.40 3.05
CA VAL A 16 -0.67 0.04 4.43
C VAL A 16 -1.22 1.46 4.38
N PRO A 17 -2.34 1.76 5.07
CA PRO A 17 -2.78 3.14 5.23
C PRO A 17 -1.65 3.99 5.81
N LYS A 18 -1.59 5.27 5.44
CA LYS A 18 -0.66 6.19 6.10
C LYS A 18 -1.07 6.29 7.57
N TRP A 19 -0.09 6.25 8.48
CA TRP A 19 -0.40 6.28 9.92
C TRP A 19 -1.15 7.55 10.32
N GLN A 20 -0.91 8.68 9.64
CA GLN A 20 -1.62 9.94 9.84
C GLN A 20 -3.14 9.82 9.64
N ASP A 21 -3.56 8.89 8.77
CA ASP A 21 -4.96 8.69 8.41
C ASP A 21 -5.65 7.68 9.34
N LEU A 22 -4.91 7.02 10.24
CA LEU A 22 -5.48 6.09 11.21
C LEU A 22 -6.13 6.87 12.34
N TRP A 23 -7.45 6.72 12.51
CA TRP A 23 -8.18 7.44 13.57
C TRP A 23 -7.67 7.13 14.98
N PHE A 24 -7.21 5.90 15.24
CA PHE A 24 -6.61 5.58 16.54
C PHE A 24 -5.26 6.27 16.75
N TYR A 25 -4.48 6.50 15.69
CA TYR A 25 -3.27 7.33 15.78
C TYR A 25 -3.62 8.78 16.10
N GLN A 26 -4.58 9.36 15.39
CA GLN A 26 -5.05 10.73 15.62
C GLN A 26 -5.49 10.91 17.09
N LYS A 27 -6.30 9.99 17.61
CA LYS A 27 -6.68 9.96 19.03
C LYS A 27 -5.51 9.75 19.98
N SER A 28 -4.52 8.94 19.63
CA SER A 28 -3.30 8.80 20.44
C SER A 28 -2.46 10.07 20.49
N GLU A 29 -2.48 10.91 19.44
CA GLU A 29 -1.90 12.26 19.49
C GLU A 29 -2.63 13.14 20.49
N VAL A 30 -3.97 13.13 20.45
CA VAL A 30 -4.80 13.85 21.44
C VAL A 30 -4.45 13.39 22.85
N LEU A 31 -4.39 12.08 23.10
CA LEU A 31 -4.01 11.51 24.40
C LEU A 31 -2.64 11.98 24.86
N TYR A 32 -1.65 12.03 23.97
CA TYR A 32 -0.31 12.50 24.34
C TYR A 32 -0.31 13.97 24.78
N GLN A 33 -0.88 14.86 23.95
CA GLN A 33 -0.89 16.30 24.24
C GLN A 33 -1.75 16.61 25.47
N MET A 34 -2.93 15.98 25.56
CA MET A 34 -3.83 16.16 26.70
C MET A 34 -3.20 15.62 27.99
N THR A 35 -2.55 14.45 27.96
CA THR A 35 -1.86 13.90 29.14
C THR A 35 -0.74 14.83 29.60
N TYR A 36 0.01 15.41 28.68
CA TYR A 36 1.04 16.39 29.04
C TYR A 36 0.45 17.58 29.81
N VAL A 37 -0.62 18.18 29.29
CA VAL A 37 -1.32 19.30 29.95
C VAL A 37 -1.98 18.87 31.26
N PHE A 38 -2.56 17.66 31.31
CA PHE A 38 -3.17 17.10 32.51
C PHE A 38 -2.14 16.99 33.64
N CYS A 39 -0.98 16.40 33.34
CA CYS A 39 0.10 16.26 34.32
C CYS A 39 0.64 17.63 34.76
N GLU A 40 0.81 18.58 33.83
CA GLU A 40 1.25 19.94 34.15
C GLU A 40 0.29 20.68 35.08
N ARG A 41 -1.04 20.54 34.86
CA ARG A 41 -2.07 21.28 35.59
C ARG A 41 -2.46 20.63 36.92
N PHE A 42 -2.46 19.30 36.99
CA PHE A 42 -3.17 18.58 38.06
C PHE A 42 -2.32 17.59 38.85
N LEU A 43 -1.04 17.46 38.51
CA LEU A 43 -0.07 16.68 39.28
C LEU A 43 1.09 17.57 39.78
N PRO A 44 1.73 17.20 40.91
CA PRO A 44 2.91 17.90 41.38
C PRO A 44 4.04 17.83 40.34
N GLN A 45 4.65 18.99 40.02
CA GLN A 45 5.74 19.06 39.04
C GLN A 45 7.03 18.35 39.48
N TYR A 46 7.21 18.14 40.79
CA TYR A 46 8.42 17.55 41.35
C TYR A 46 8.07 16.45 42.35
N GLY A 47 8.87 15.39 42.33
CA GLY A 47 8.78 14.28 43.30
C GLY A 47 7.70 13.25 43.01
N ASP A 48 6.85 13.47 41.99
CA ASP A 48 5.82 12.53 41.57
C ASP A 48 6.24 11.78 40.29
N ARG A 49 6.57 10.49 40.45
CA ARG A 49 6.95 9.62 39.33
C ARG A 49 5.79 9.35 38.37
N THR A 50 4.55 9.56 38.81
CA THR A 50 3.35 9.35 37.98
C THR A 50 3.33 10.29 36.78
N VAL A 51 3.87 11.52 36.89
CA VAL A 51 3.99 12.44 35.74
C VAL A 51 4.81 11.80 34.61
N ASP A 52 6.00 11.31 34.93
CA ASP A 52 6.88 10.69 33.94
C ASP A 52 6.25 9.43 33.35
N GLN A 53 5.59 8.62 34.18
CA GLN A 53 4.94 7.38 33.76
C GLN A 53 3.80 7.65 32.78
N MET A 54 2.87 8.55 33.11
CA MET A 54 1.73 8.89 32.25
C MET A 54 2.20 9.46 30.91
N VAL A 55 3.13 10.42 30.94
CA VAL A 55 3.65 11.06 29.71
C VAL A 55 4.40 10.05 28.84
N GLN A 56 5.19 9.16 29.43
CA GLN A 56 5.89 8.11 28.68
C GLN A 56 4.94 7.06 28.12
N ALA A 57 3.93 6.64 28.88
CA ALA A 57 2.92 5.70 28.40
C ALA A 57 2.16 6.27 27.18
N ALA A 58 1.71 7.53 27.26
CA ALA A 58 1.06 8.21 26.15
C ALA A 58 1.98 8.36 24.92
N ARG A 59 3.24 8.76 25.14
CA ARG A 59 4.24 8.90 24.08
C ARG A 59 4.55 7.55 23.42
N SER A 60 4.81 6.53 24.22
CA SER A 60 5.13 5.17 23.78
C SER A 60 3.99 4.59 22.95
N GLY A 61 2.74 4.76 23.39
CA GLY A 61 1.54 4.33 22.67
C GLY A 61 1.52 4.87 21.23
N LYS A 62 1.68 6.19 21.08
CA LYS A 62 1.70 6.84 19.76
C LYS A 62 2.89 6.40 18.90
N GLN A 63 4.11 6.34 19.45
CA GLN A 63 5.31 6.00 18.68
C GLN A 63 5.25 4.58 18.13
N ASN A 64 4.82 3.60 18.93
CA ASN A 64 4.68 2.23 18.49
C ASN A 64 3.62 2.05 17.38
N ILE A 65 2.60 2.93 17.31
CA ILE A 65 1.66 2.96 16.18
C ILE A 65 2.36 3.39 14.89
N VAL A 66 3.20 4.43 14.96
CA VAL A 66 3.98 4.93 13.81
C VAL A 66 4.95 3.87 13.32
N GLU A 67 5.78 3.34 14.23
CA GLU A 67 6.75 2.30 13.92
C GLU A 67 6.05 1.05 13.35
N GLY A 68 4.95 0.62 13.96
CA GLY A 68 4.18 -0.53 13.49
C GLY A 68 3.63 -0.34 12.07
N SER A 69 3.13 0.85 11.74
CA SER A 69 2.64 1.17 10.40
C SER A 69 3.76 1.20 9.35
N GLU A 70 4.92 1.75 9.69
CA GLU A 70 6.07 1.85 8.79
C GLU A 70 6.68 0.47 8.49
N ASP A 71 6.91 -0.33 9.54
CA ASP A 71 7.43 -1.70 9.41
C ASP A 71 6.43 -2.67 8.80
N GLY A 72 5.13 -2.44 9.01
CA GLY A 72 4.02 -3.24 8.49
C GLY A 72 3.93 -3.33 6.96
N LYS A 73 4.63 -2.44 6.25
CA LYS A 73 4.81 -2.55 4.79
C LYS A 73 5.58 -3.82 4.42
N THR A 74 6.52 -4.22 5.27
CA THR A 74 7.43 -5.35 5.03
C THR A 74 7.11 -6.55 5.92
N SER A 75 6.60 -6.34 7.14
CA SER A 75 6.34 -7.41 8.10
C SER A 75 5.06 -7.17 8.91
N THR A 76 4.03 -7.99 8.63
CA THR A 76 2.79 -8.02 9.41
C THR A 76 3.04 -8.49 10.85
N GLU A 77 4.03 -9.36 11.07
CA GLU A 77 4.42 -9.81 12.41
C GLU A 77 4.95 -8.65 13.25
N MET A 78 5.83 -7.82 12.68
CA MET A 78 6.37 -6.65 13.37
C MET A 78 5.29 -5.61 13.66
N GLU A 79 4.41 -5.35 12.70
CA GLU A 79 3.26 -4.47 12.90
C GLU A 79 2.37 -4.95 14.05
N LEU A 80 1.98 -6.23 14.08
CA LEU A 80 1.19 -6.79 15.17
C LEU A 80 1.91 -6.69 16.52
N LYS A 81 3.22 -6.93 16.55
CA LYS A 81 4.02 -6.81 17.77
C LYS A 81 4.04 -5.38 18.30
N LEU A 82 4.35 -4.41 17.44
CA LEU A 82 4.42 -2.99 17.83
C LEU A 82 3.05 -2.45 18.21
N LEU A 83 1.98 -2.83 17.50
CA LEU A 83 0.62 -2.49 17.90
C LEU A 83 0.25 -3.08 19.27
N ASN A 84 0.69 -4.29 19.61
CA ASN A 84 0.51 -4.85 20.95
C ASN A 84 1.27 -4.07 22.02
N VAL A 85 2.49 -3.60 21.73
CA VAL A 85 3.24 -2.72 22.65
C VAL A 85 2.49 -1.40 22.85
N ALA A 86 2.01 -0.79 21.76
CA ALA A 86 1.20 0.42 21.83
C ALA A 86 -0.05 0.22 22.70
N ARG A 87 -0.77 -0.89 22.53
CA ARG A 87 -1.94 -1.23 23.37
C ARG A 87 -1.57 -1.37 24.84
N SER A 88 -0.44 -2.00 25.16
CA SER A 88 0.05 -2.10 26.54
C SER A 88 0.27 -0.71 27.14
N SER A 89 0.95 0.19 26.41
CA SER A 89 1.19 1.55 26.89
C SER A 89 -0.09 2.37 27.05
N ILE A 90 -1.08 2.21 26.15
CA ILE A 90 -2.41 2.85 26.33
C ILE A 90 -3.17 2.23 27.50
N GLY A 91 -2.98 0.94 27.76
CA GLY A 91 -3.54 0.23 28.92
C GLY A 91 -2.97 0.74 30.24
N GLU A 92 -1.67 1.02 30.30
CA GLU A 92 -1.01 1.65 31.45
C GLU A 92 -1.58 3.06 31.69
N LEU A 93 -1.62 3.90 30.65
CA LEU A 93 -2.19 5.24 30.74
C LEU A 93 -3.67 5.23 31.19
N ARG A 94 -4.44 4.24 30.72
CA ARG A 94 -5.82 4.04 31.16
C ARG A 94 -5.90 3.81 32.67
N GLN A 95 -5.04 2.95 33.21
CA GLN A 95 -4.98 2.68 34.64
C GLN A 95 -4.60 3.94 35.42
N ASP A 96 -3.64 4.73 34.93
CA ASP A 96 -3.25 5.99 35.58
C ASP A 96 -4.43 6.98 35.70
N TYR A 97 -5.26 7.13 34.64
CA TYR A 97 -6.46 7.96 34.71
C TYR A 97 -7.52 7.39 35.67
N GLU A 98 -7.74 6.06 35.67
CA GLU A 98 -8.66 5.42 36.61
C GLU A 98 -8.20 5.61 38.06
N ASP A 99 -6.91 5.44 38.33
CA ASP A 99 -6.33 5.58 39.66
C ASP A 99 -6.33 7.05 40.11
N TYR A 100 -6.13 8.00 39.20
CA TYR A 100 -6.28 9.42 39.50
C TYR A 100 -7.71 9.74 39.99
N LEU A 101 -8.74 9.27 39.28
CA LEU A 101 -10.13 9.47 39.66
C LEU A 101 -10.43 8.84 41.03
N LYS A 102 -10.04 7.57 41.23
CA LYS A 102 -10.30 6.83 42.48
C LYS A 102 -9.57 7.42 43.67
N SER A 103 -8.27 7.69 43.55
CA SER A 103 -7.43 8.19 44.64
C SER A 103 -7.87 9.57 45.16
N ARG A 104 -8.48 10.38 44.29
CA ARG A 104 -8.98 11.73 44.61
C ARG A 104 -10.49 11.80 44.82
N GLN A 105 -11.16 10.63 44.86
CA GLN A 105 -12.62 10.54 45.08
C GLN A 105 -13.43 11.34 44.05
N LEU A 106 -12.91 11.44 42.83
CA LEU A 106 -13.60 12.06 41.70
C LEU A 106 -14.52 11.04 41.03
N LYS A 107 -15.62 11.52 40.44
CA LYS A 107 -16.60 10.63 39.84
C LYS A 107 -16.09 10.12 38.48
N GLN A 108 -15.93 8.81 38.38
CA GLN A 108 -15.81 8.16 37.07
C GLN A 108 -17.19 8.13 36.40
N TRP A 109 -17.27 8.65 35.18
CA TRP A 109 -18.52 8.75 34.43
C TRP A 109 -18.85 7.39 33.81
N THR A 110 -19.99 6.84 34.20
CA THR A 110 -20.59 5.62 33.65
C THR A 110 -21.79 5.99 32.78
N PRO A 111 -22.40 5.04 32.04
CA PRO A 111 -23.62 5.32 31.28
C PRO A 111 -24.79 5.93 32.06
N ASP A 112 -24.78 5.82 33.40
CA ASP A 112 -25.79 6.42 34.28
C ASP A 112 -25.50 7.90 34.62
N ASP A 113 -24.32 8.43 34.27
CA ASP A 113 -23.98 9.84 34.44
C ASP A 113 -24.46 10.66 33.23
N GLU A 114 -25.17 11.76 33.48
CA GLU A 114 -25.69 12.65 32.43
C GLU A 114 -24.60 13.22 31.50
N ARG A 115 -23.35 13.31 31.98
CA ARG A 115 -22.20 13.81 31.21
C ARG A 115 -21.57 12.74 30.33
N PHE A 116 -21.82 11.46 30.61
CA PHE A 116 -21.20 10.36 29.88
C PHE A 116 -21.60 10.33 28.41
N GLN A 117 -22.89 10.42 28.12
CA GLN A 117 -23.40 10.31 26.76
C GLN A 117 -22.92 11.48 25.86
N PRO A 118 -23.01 12.75 26.27
CA PRO A 118 -22.43 13.87 25.52
C PRO A 118 -20.92 13.73 25.28
N MET A 119 -20.15 13.31 26.29
CA MET A 119 -18.73 13.05 26.15
C MET A 119 -18.46 11.92 25.14
N GLN A 120 -19.22 10.83 25.19
CA GLN A 120 -19.11 9.72 24.24
C GLN A 120 -19.41 10.17 22.80
N ASP A 121 -20.46 10.97 22.60
CA ASP A 121 -20.85 11.42 21.26
C ASP A 121 -19.81 12.38 20.68
N PHE A 122 -19.29 13.30 21.50
CA PHE A 122 -18.18 14.17 21.12
C PHE A 122 -16.94 13.36 20.76
N THR A 123 -16.50 12.48 21.66
CA THR A 123 -15.27 11.70 21.44
C THR A 123 -15.41 10.72 20.29
N LYS A 124 -16.57 10.16 19.97
CA LYS A 124 -16.74 9.29 18.79
C LYS A 124 -16.63 10.02 17.46
N SER A 125 -17.02 11.30 17.43
CA SER A 125 -17.09 12.10 16.20
C SER A 125 -15.83 12.93 15.93
N HIS A 126 -14.97 13.10 16.93
CA HIS A 126 -13.76 13.92 16.87
C HIS A 126 -12.51 13.10 17.13
N ASN A 127 -11.46 13.34 16.36
CA ASN A 127 -10.19 12.59 16.47
C ASN A 127 -8.98 13.51 16.50
N GLN A 128 -9.12 14.76 16.06
CA GLN A 128 -7.99 15.63 15.81
C GLN A 128 -7.71 16.50 17.02
N LEU A 129 -6.43 16.81 17.26
CA LEU A 129 -6.02 17.68 18.36
C LEU A 129 -6.78 19.01 18.42
N SER A 130 -7.02 19.62 17.26
CA SER A 130 -7.75 20.89 17.12
C SER A 130 -9.15 20.85 17.72
N ASP A 131 -9.78 19.67 17.78
CA ASP A 131 -11.12 19.50 18.34
C ASP A 131 -11.08 19.57 19.87
N TYR A 132 -9.96 19.19 20.49
CA TYR A 132 -9.82 19.03 21.95
C TYR A 132 -9.06 20.18 22.62
N GLU A 133 -8.04 20.72 21.95
CA GLU A 133 -7.14 21.75 22.48
C GLU A 133 -7.87 22.97 23.09
N PRO A 134 -8.98 23.49 22.50
CA PRO A 134 -9.72 24.60 23.11
C PRO A 134 -10.23 24.33 24.53
N TYR A 135 -10.47 23.05 24.87
CA TYR A 135 -10.99 22.64 26.17
C TYR A 135 -9.90 22.35 27.21
N PHE A 136 -8.63 22.22 26.79
CA PHE A 136 -7.55 21.75 27.66
C PHE A 136 -7.32 22.63 28.88
N GLN A 137 -7.59 23.93 28.80
CA GLN A 137 -7.48 24.87 29.92
C GLN A 137 -8.81 25.07 30.66
N GLN A 138 -9.93 24.61 30.09
CA GLN A 138 -11.28 24.81 30.62
C GLN A 138 -11.71 23.64 31.50
N TRP A 139 -11.40 22.41 31.09
CA TRP A 139 -11.78 21.23 31.86
C TRP A 139 -11.14 21.22 33.24
N SER A 140 -11.94 20.80 34.21
CA SER A 140 -11.49 20.37 35.52
C SER A 140 -10.70 19.06 35.44
N ALA A 141 -10.04 18.70 36.54
CA ALA A 141 -9.32 17.44 36.64
C ALA A 141 -10.24 16.21 36.44
N GLU A 142 -11.48 16.25 36.95
CA GLU A 142 -12.45 15.17 36.76
C GLU A 142 -12.86 15.03 35.29
N GLU A 143 -13.19 16.13 34.62
CA GLU A 143 -13.61 16.11 33.22
C GLU A 143 -12.48 15.61 32.31
N MET A 144 -11.29 16.18 32.45
CA MET A 144 -10.14 15.80 31.60
C MET A 144 -9.72 14.35 31.84
N ALA A 145 -9.76 13.86 33.09
CA ALA A 145 -9.47 12.45 33.40
C ALA A 145 -10.52 11.50 32.80
N ASN A 146 -11.81 11.84 32.84
CA ASN A 146 -12.87 11.04 32.23
C ASN A 146 -12.78 11.03 30.69
N VAL A 147 -12.43 12.16 30.07
CA VAL A 147 -12.16 12.24 28.63
C VAL A 147 -10.94 11.36 28.28
N GLY A 148 -9.84 11.46 29.03
CA GLY A 148 -8.65 10.63 28.84
C GLY A 148 -8.92 9.14 28.96
N LEU A 149 -9.63 8.74 30.01
CA LEU A 149 -10.08 7.37 30.21
C LEU A 149 -10.91 6.85 29.03
N THR A 150 -11.86 7.65 28.55
CA THR A 150 -12.72 7.30 27.41
C THR A 150 -11.93 7.17 26.12
N LEU A 151 -11.00 8.09 25.86
CA LEU A 151 -10.13 8.03 24.70
C LEU A 151 -9.22 6.79 24.73
N CYS A 152 -8.68 6.40 25.88
CA CYS A 152 -7.89 5.16 26.02
C CYS A 152 -8.72 3.92 25.64
N PHE A 153 -9.97 3.81 26.11
CA PHE A 153 -10.87 2.72 25.71
C PHE A 153 -11.17 2.71 24.21
N GLN A 154 -11.43 3.88 23.63
CA GLN A 154 -11.71 4.00 22.20
C GLN A 154 -10.49 3.62 21.35
N VAL A 155 -9.30 4.10 21.71
CA VAL A 155 -8.05 3.75 21.02
C VAL A 155 -7.81 2.25 21.08
N ASP A 156 -7.89 1.62 22.25
CA ASP A 156 -7.71 0.16 22.37
C ASP A 156 -8.75 -0.62 21.52
N THR A 157 -10.01 -0.19 21.53
CA THR A 157 -11.07 -0.82 20.71
C THR A 157 -10.78 -0.70 19.22
N MET A 158 -10.33 0.47 18.76
CA MET A 158 -10.00 0.70 17.35
C MET A 158 -8.76 -0.10 16.92
N MET A 159 -7.75 -0.16 17.78
CA MET A 159 -6.54 -0.96 17.54
C MET A 159 -6.85 -2.45 17.46
N ASN A 160 -7.68 -2.98 18.36
CA ASN A 160 -8.13 -4.38 18.29
C ASN A 160 -8.79 -4.71 16.96
N LYS A 161 -9.76 -3.91 16.52
CA LYS A 161 -10.42 -4.09 15.22
C LYS A 161 -9.44 -4.03 14.04
N TYR A 162 -8.46 -3.14 14.10
CA TYR A 162 -7.43 -3.05 13.08
C TYR A 162 -6.55 -4.30 13.08
N MET A 163 -6.12 -4.79 14.24
CA MET A 163 -5.33 -6.01 14.39
C MET A 163 -6.08 -7.25 13.89
N GLU A 164 -7.36 -7.42 14.20
CA GLU A 164 -8.20 -8.50 13.65
C GLU A 164 -8.22 -8.46 12.12
N SER A 165 -8.26 -7.27 11.52
CA SER A 165 -8.19 -7.11 10.07
C SER A 165 -6.83 -7.50 9.49
N LEU A 166 -5.74 -7.23 10.21
CA LEU A 166 -4.38 -7.65 9.85
C LEU A 166 -4.23 -9.15 9.90
N GLU A 167 -4.73 -9.79 10.96
CA GLU A 167 -4.74 -11.25 11.11
C GLU A 167 -5.51 -11.92 9.97
N LYS A 168 -6.72 -11.44 9.66
CA LYS A 168 -7.49 -11.94 8.51
C LYS A 168 -6.75 -11.76 7.20
N THR A 169 -6.06 -10.63 7.02
CA THR A 169 -5.25 -10.37 5.82
C THR A 169 -4.06 -11.33 5.74
N PHE A 170 -3.38 -11.59 6.86
CA PHE A 170 -2.27 -12.52 6.94
C PHE A 170 -2.71 -13.94 6.59
N VAL A 171 -3.82 -14.42 7.16
CA VAL A 171 -4.36 -15.75 6.88
C VAL A 171 -4.78 -15.91 5.41
N THR A 172 -5.33 -14.87 4.79
CA THR A 172 -5.85 -14.95 3.41
C THR A 172 -4.82 -14.66 2.33
N GLN A 173 -3.80 -13.86 2.60
CA GLN A 173 -2.82 -13.39 1.60
C GLN A 173 -1.39 -13.90 1.86
N GLY A 174 -1.15 -14.55 3.00
CA GLY A 174 0.17 -15.03 3.41
C GLY A 174 1.13 -13.91 3.81
N GLY A 175 2.32 -14.29 4.27
CA GLY A 175 3.39 -13.35 4.59
C GLY A 175 4.10 -12.77 3.35
N ILE A 176 4.99 -11.79 3.55
CA ILE A 176 5.76 -11.20 2.43
C ILE A 176 6.61 -12.24 1.69
N LYS A 177 7.19 -13.23 2.40
CA LYS A 177 8.00 -14.30 1.81
C LYS A 177 7.17 -15.15 0.86
N GLU A 178 5.94 -15.50 1.24
CA GLU A 178 5.01 -16.26 0.42
C GLU A 178 4.60 -15.47 -0.82
N ARG A 179 4.25 -14.19 -0.66
CA ARG A 179 3.93 -13.30 -1.80
C ARG A 179 5.10 -13.13 -2.75
N MET A 180 6.32 -12.97 -2.23
CA MET A 180 7.54 -12.88 -3.04
C MET A 180 7.81 -14.19 -3.81
N HIS A 181 7.65 -15.33 -3.15
CA HIS A 181 7.82 -16.63 -3.79
C HIS A 181 6.78 -16.83 -4.90
N ALA A 182 5.51 -16.57 -4.62
CA ALA A 182 4.43 -16.65 -5.61
C ALA A 182 4.67 -15.73 -6.81
N ALA A 183 5.06 -14.47 -6.57
CA ALA A 183 5.38 -13.51 -7.63
C ALA A 183 6.56 -13.99 -8.49
N ARG A 184 7.63 -14.49 -7.87
CA ARG A 184 8.81 -15.00 -8.57
C ARG A 184 8.49 -16.24 -9.41
N THR A 185 7.75 -17.19 -8.84
CA THR A 185 7.37 -18.43 -9.53
C THR A 185 6.43 -18.15 -10.70
N GLY A 186 5.44 -17.26 -10.51
CA GLY A 186 4.54 -16.83 -11.58
C GLY A 186 5.26 -16.11 -12.74
N TYR A 187 6.25 -15.26 -12.42
CA TYR A 187 7.06 -14.61 -13.46
C TYR A 187 7.88 -15.62 -14.27
N ARG A 188 8.50 -16.60 -13.60
CA ARG A 188 9.26 -17.67 -14.26
C ARG A 188 8.37 -18.51 -15.17
N GLN A 189 7.21 -18.95 -14.67
CA GLN A 189 6.26 -19.71 -15.49
C GLN A 189 5.79 -18.95 -16.74
N GLN A 190 5.60 -17.63 -16.64
CA GLN A 190 5.28 -16.80 -17.81
C GLN A 190 6.44 -16.71 -18.80
N GLN A 191 7.68 -16.60 -18.31
CA GLN A 191 8.87 -16.63 -19.16
C GLN A 191 9.03 -17.98 -19.84
N ASP A 192 8.90 -19.09 -19.10
CA ASP A 192 9.02 -20.44 -19.62
C ASP A 192 7.95 -20.71 -20.69
N LYS A 193 6.70 -20.29 -20.45
CA LYS A 193 5.62 -20.39 -21.44
C LYS A 193 5.93 -19.58 -22.70
N ARG A 194 6.40 -18.34 -22.56
CA ARG A 194 6.76 -17.49 -23.70
C ARG A 194 7.95 -18.07 -24.48
N LEU A 195 8.92 -18.66 -23.79
CA LEU A 195 10.06 -19.31 -24.42
C LEU A 195 9.60 -20.53 -25.22
N ALA A 196 8.76 -21.39 -24.64
CA ALA A 196 8.18 -22.54 -25.33
C ALA A 196 7.35 -22.13 -26.57
N GLU A 197 6.57 -21.06 -26.47
CA GLU A 197 5.84 -20.48 -27.61
C GLU A 197 6.81 -20.02 -28.71
N LEU A 198 7.89 -19.31 -28.35
CA LEU A 198 8.90 -18.88 -29.32
C LEU A 198 9.66 -20.04 -29.96
N GLU A 199 10.01 -21.07 -29.19
CA GLU A 199 10.68 -22.28 -29.68
C GLU A 199 9.84 -23.02 -30.74
N GLN A 200 8.51 -22.97 -30.65
CA GLN A 200 7.63 -23.51 -31.69
C GLN A 200 7.46 -22.57 -32.88
N THR A 201 7.36 -21.26 -32.64
CA THR A 201 7.01 -20.29 -33.68
C THR A 201 8.20 -19.92 -34.57
N VAL A 202 9.42 -19.85 -34.00
CA VAL A 202 10.62 -19.43 -34.72
C VAL A 202 10.95 -20.38 -35.89
N PRO A 203 10.99 -21.71 -35.73
CA PRO A 203 11.26 -22.61 -36.84
C PRO A 203 10.19 -22.54 -37.94
N ALA A 204 8.91 -22.43 -37.56
CA ALA A 204 7.80 -22.32 -38.51
C ALA A 204 7.92 -21.05 -39.36
N LEU A 205 8.24 -19.91 -38.75
CA LEU A 205 8.48 -18.65 -39.45
C LEU A 205 9.73 -18.71 -40.33
N GLN A 206 10.80 -19.37 -39.88
CA GLN A 206 12.01 -19.56 -40.69
C GLN A 206 11.73 -20.42 -41.93
N GLN A 207 10.91 -21.47 -41.79
CA GLN A 207 10.50 -22.31 -42.92
C GLN A 207 9.66 -21.51 -43.93
N GLN A 208 8.66 -20.76 -43.46
CA GLN A 208 7.85 -19.88 -44.31
C GLN A 208 8.70 -18.82 -45.02
N LEU A 209 9.67 -18.22 -44.32
CA LEU A 209 10.59 -17.25 -44.90
C LEU A 209 11.43 -17.89 -46.01
N THR A 210 11.93 -19.11 -45.79
CA THR A 210 12.73 -19.84 -46.78
C THR A 210 11.91 -20.17 -48.03
N GLN A 211 10.66 -20.61 -47.85
CA GLN A 211 9.73 -20.87 -48.96
C GLN A 211 9.43 -19.60 -49.76
N ALA A 212 9.09 -18.51 -49.08
CA ALA A 212 8.82 -17.23 -49.72
C ALA A 212 10.07 -16.70 -50.47
N GLN A 213 11.27 -16.88 -49.93
CA GLN A 213 12.52 -16.52 -50.60
C GLN A 213 12.76 -17.36 -51.87
N ALA A 214 12.46 -18.66 -51.82
CA ALA A 214 12.56 -19.54 -52.99
C ALA A 214 11.57 -19.14 -54.09
N GLU A 215 10.32 -18.88 -53.73
CA GLU A 215 9.29 -18.38 -54.67
C GLU A 215 9.72 -17.05 -55.31
N VAL A 216 10.22 -16.11 -54.50
CA VAL A 216 10.73 -14.82 -55.02
C VAL A 216 11.88 -15.03 -56.00
N ALA A 217 12.79 -15.97 -55.72
CA ALA A 217 13.89 -16.29 -56.62
C ALA A 217 13.38 -16.89 -57.95
N GLU A 218 12.41 -17.81 -57.89
CA GLU A 218 11.78 -18.40 -59.06
C GLU A 218 11.05 -17.35 -59.91
N TRP A 219 10.26 -16.48 -59.27
CA TRP A 219 9.58 -15.38 -59.94
C TRP A 219 10.55 -14.40 -60.60
N LYS A 220 11.67 -14.08 -59.93
CA LYS A 220 12.75 -13.26 -60.52
C LYS A 220 13.35 -13.92 -61.76
N ALA A 221 13.61 -15.23 -61.72
CA ALA A 221 14.16 -15.97 -62.86
C ALA A 221 13.18 -15.97 -64.05
N LYS A 222 11.90 -16.26 -63.81
CA LYS A 222 10.84 -16.21 -64.83
C LYS A 222 10.69 -14.82 -65.43
N TYR A 223 10.74 -13.78 -64.60
CA TYR A 223 10.66 -12.39 -65.04
C TYR A 223 11.85 -12.02 -65.94
N GLU A 224 13.07 -12.39 -65.56
CA GLU A 224 14.25 -12.07 -66.38
C GLU A 224 14.24 -12.85 -67.70
N ASP A 225 13.87 -14.13 -67.71
CA ASP A 225 13.68 -14.91 -68.95
C ASP A 225 12.64 -14.27 -69.88
N LEU A 226 11.47 -13.90 -69.35
CA LEU A 226 10.41 -13.24 -70.12
C LEU A 226 10.90 -11.91 -70.70
N LYS A 227 11.61 -11.11 -69.89
CA LYS A 227 12.20 -9.83 -70.31
C LYS A 227 13.24 -10.03 -71.43
N GLN A 228 14.10 -11.05 -71.35
CA GLN A 228 15.06 -11.37 -72.41
C GLN A 228 14.37 -11.81 -73.70
N ARG A 229 13.35 -12.67 -73.61
CA ARG A 229 12.55 -13.08 -74.78
C ARG A 229 11.83 -11.90 -75.42
N ALA A 230 11.22 -11.03 -74.63
CA ALA A 230 10.55 -9.82 -75.13
C ALA A 230 11.54 -8.86 -75.79
N LEU A 231 12.73 -8.68 -75.21
CA LEU A 231 13.78 -7.84 -75.78
C LEU A 231 14.27 -8.38 -77.13
N LYS A 232 14.50 -9.70 -77.22
CA LYS A 232 14.90 -10.37 -78.46
C LYS A 232 13.83 -10.22 -79.54
N ALA A 233 12.56 -10.50 -79.22
CA ALA A 233 11.45 -10.35 -80.16
C ALA A 233 11.29 -8.89 -80.64
N TYR A 234 11.48 -7.92 -79.75
CA TYR A 234 11.49 -6.50 -80.12
C TYR A 234 12.64 -6.14 -81.08
N GLN A 235 13.85 -6.67 -80.83
CA GLN A 235 15.00 -6.47 -81.71
C GLN A 235 14.77 -7.11 -83.10
N GLU A 236 14.26 -8.34 -83.14
CA GLU A 236 13.93 -9.05 -84.39
C GLU A 236 12.86 -8.29 -85.19
N GLN A 237 11.78 -7.85 -84.56
CA GLN A 237 10.75 -7.02 -85.21
C GLN A 237 11.33 -5.70 -85.72
N LYS A 238 12.19 -5.04 -84.94
CA LYS A 238 12.85 -3.79 -85.34
C LYS A 238 13.72 -4.00 -86.57
N GLU A 239 14.49 -5.07 -86.62
CA GLU A 239 15.32 -5.44 -87.79
C GLU A 239 14.48 -5.77 -89.01
N GLU A 240 13.37 -6.49 -88.84
CA GLU A 240 12.44 -6.83 -89.91
C GLU A 240 11.77 -5.57 -90.49
N ILE A 241 11.32 -4.65 -89.64
CA ILE A 241 10.78 -3.35 -90.05
C ILE A 241 11.84 -2.54 -90.83
N GLU A 242 13.09 -2.52 -90.36
CA GLU A 242 14.18 -1.82 -91.06
C GLU A 242 14.52 -2.47 -92.41
N LYS A 243 14.46 -3.81 -92.52
CA LYS A 243 14.59 -4.50 -93.82
C LYS A 243 13.45 -4.15 -94.76
N LEU A 244 12.20 -4.18 -94.29
CA LEU A 244 11.03 -3.82 -95.09
C LEU A 244 11.06 -2.36 -95.58
N LYS A 245 11.59 -1.43 -94.77
CA LYS A 245 11.81 -0.03 -95.18
C LYS A 245 12.90 0.14 -96.26
N ARG A 246 13.90 -0.76 -96.32
CA ARG A 246 14.97 -0.72 -97.33
C ARG A 246 14.59 -1.37 -98.66
N THR A 247 13.53 -2.17 -98.67
CA THR A 247 13.06 -2.92 -99.85
C THR A 247 11.86 -2.24 -100.54
N ARG A 248 11.58 -0.99 -100.18
CA ARG A 248 10.52 -0.14 -100.70
C ARG A 248 11.13 1.14 -101.25
#